data_AF-F3FNS9-F1
#
_entry.id   AF-F3FNS9-F1
#
_cell.length_a   1.000
_cell.length_b   1.000
_cell.length_c   1.000
_cell.angle_alpha   90.00
_cell.angle_beta   90.00
_cell.angle_gamma   90.00
#
_symmetry.space_group_name_H-M   'P 1'
#
loop_
_entity.id
_entity.type
_entity.pdbx_description
1 polymer ?
#
loop_
_entity_poly.entity_id
_entity_poly.type
_entity_poly.pdbx_seq_one_letter_code
_entity_poly.pdbx_strand_id
1 'polypeptide(L)'
;MDDSDYLRLLTIQAEQANAFLSNARKWERERWVCQRLLQGLNIAHRNEDFTPASQEPPDVLFRDGRFEVFFVLDEGRRLNDEWREELARRRSAFSLSQLVRREAKPKRIPASELLHRLAPTLRKKSTNYRERGIDLGGLDIIAFASL
;
A
#
# COMPACT_ATOMS: atom_id res chain seq x y z
N MET A 1 -31.32 -9.71 8.41
CA MET A 1 -30.49 -8.52 8.18
C MET A 1 -31.06 -7.86 6.94
N ASP A 2 -31.55 -6.63 7.07
CA ASP A 2 -32.13 -5.85 5.97
C ASP A 2 -31.02 -5.28 5.08
N ASP A 3 -31.30 -5.02 3.80
CA ASP A 3 -30.34 -4.49 2.82
C ASP A 3 -29.78 -3.12 3.28
N SER A 4 -30.60 -2.34 3.97
CA SER A 4 -30.21 -1.08 4.64
C SER A 4 -29.13 -1.30 5.72
N ASP A 5 -29.32 -2.31 6.58
CA ASP A 5 -28.36 -2.63 7.65
C ASP A 5 -27.04 -3.16 7.07
N TYR A 6 -27.12 -3.93 5.99
CA TYR A 6 -25.95 -4.44 5.28
C TYR A 6 -25.18 -3.32 4.56
N LEU A 7 -25.87 -2.37 3.91
CA LEU A 7 -25.25 -1.18 3.33
C LEU A 7 -24.56 -0.31 4.39
N ARG A 8 -25.17 -0.15 5.56
CA ARG A 8 -24.58 0.59 6.69
C ARG A 8 -23.33 -0.11 7.22
N LEU A 9 -23.35 -1.44 7.35
CA LEU A 9 -22.19 -2.24 7.74
C LEU A 9 -21.05 -2.14 6.73
N LEU A 10 -21.35 -2.22 5.43
CA LEU A 10 -20.36 -2.04 4.35
C LEU A 10 -19.77 -0.63 4.31
N THR A 11 -20.56 0.38 4.64
CA THR A 11 -20.10 1.78 4.75
C THR A 11 -19.16 1.96 5.94
N ILE A 12 -19.52 1.45 7.12
CA ILE A 12 -18.66 1.48 8.31
C ILE A 12 -17.35 0.74 8.06
N GLN A 13 -17.40 -0.43 7.40
CA GLN A 13 -16.21 -1.19 7.05
C GLN A 13 -15.32 -0.45 6.04
N ALA A 14 -15.93 0.25 5.06
CA ALA A 14 -15.20 1.11 4.12
C ALA A 14 -14.56 2.31 4.80
N GLU A 15 -15.24 2.92 5.77
CA GLU A 15 -14.73 4.04 6.57
C GLU A 15 -13.57 3.61 7.46
N GLN A 16 -13.64 2.43 8.06
CA GLN A 16 -12.55 1.85 8.84
C GLN A 16 -11.33 1.51 7.98
N ALA A 17 -11.54 0.95 6.78
CA ALA A 17 -10.47 0.69 5.82
C ALA A 17 -9.83 2.00 5.32
N ASN A 18 -10.63 3.04 5.10
CA ASN A 18 -10.13 4.37 4.73
C ASN A 18 -9.32 5.03 5.85
N ALA A 19 -9.79 4.93 7.08
CA ALA A 19 -9.07 5.43 8.24
C ALA A 19 -7.71 4.72 8.36
N PHE A 20 -7.67 3.38 8.17
CA PHE A 20 -6.45 2.57 8.16
C PHE A 20 -5.44 3.00 7.08
N LEU A 21 -5.91 3.41 5.90
CA LEU A 21 -5.07 3.71 4.74
C LEU A 21 -4.77 5.20 4.53
N SER A 22 -5.37 6.09 5.32
CA SER A 22 -5.08 7.53 5.32
C SER A 22 -3.63 7.84 5.72
N ASN A 23 -3.12 9.03 5.36
CA ASN A 23 -1.77 9.48 5.72
C ASN A 23 -1.47 9.43 7.24
N ALA A 24 -2.51 9.45 8.09
CA ALA A 24 -2.37 9.32 9.54
C ALA A 24 -1.78 7.97 9.99
N ARG A 25 -1.72 6.98 9.10
CA ARG A 25 -1.23 5.63 9.35
C ARG A 25 -0.15 5.17 8.36
N LYS A 26 0.67 6.12 7.86
CA LYS A 26 1.84 5.85 7.00
C LYS A 26 2.65 4.66 7.54
N TRP A 27 3.03 4.73 8.82
CA TRP A 27 3.76 3.69 9.54
C TRP A 27 3.04 2.33 9.53
N GLU A 28 1.74 2.28 9.84
CA GLU A 28 0.99 1.01 9.86
C GLU A 28 0.96 0.36 8.48
N ARG A 29 0.85 1.17 7.43
CA ARG A 29 0.81 0.70 6.04
C ARG A 29 2.16 0.14 5.59
N GLU A 30 3.26 0.80 5.92
CA GLU A 30 4.61 0.35 5.57
C GLU A 30 4.98 -0.92 6.34
N ARG A 31 4.65 -0.97 7.63
CA ARG A 31 4.76 -2.18 8.43
C ARG A 31 3.92 -3.32 7.84
N TRP A 32 2.69 -3.05 7.42
CA TRP A 32 1.82 -4.07 6.82
C TRP A 32 2.43 -4.65 5.54
N VAL A 33 3.06 -3.83 4.68
CA VAL A 33 3.77 -4.32 3.50
C VAL A 33 4.91 -5.27 3.90
N CYS A 34 5.71 -4.89 4.89
CA CYS A 34 6.81 -5.73 5.39
C CYS A 34 6.28 -7.07 5.95
N GLN A 35 5.18 -7.04 6.70
CA GLN A 35 4.53 -8.26 7.20
C GLN A 35 4.10 -9.18 6.07
N ARG A 36 3.49 -8.65 4.99
CA ARG A 36 3.05 -9.47 3.85
C ARG A 36 4.21 -10.11 3.12
N LEU A 37 5.31 -9.39 2.94
CA LEU A 37 6.54 -9.96 2.38
C LEU A 37 7.05 -11.11 3.25
N LEU A 38 7.19 -10.89 4.56
CA LEU A 38 7.69 -11.91 5.49
C LEU A 38 6.77 -13.13 5.55
N GLN A 39 5.44 -12.94 5.49
CA GLN A 39 4.47 -14.04 5.37
C GLN A 39 4.67 -14.84 4.08
N GLY A 40 4.82 -14.17 2.93
CA GLY A 40 5.07 -14.84 1.66
C GLY A 40 6.38 -15.62 1.62
N LEU A 41 7.38 -15.18 2.37
CA LEU A 41 8.66 -15.85 2.56
C LEU A 41 8.65 -16.90 3.69
N ASN A 42 7.50 -17.11 4.35
CA ASN A 42 7.36 -18.00 5.51
C ASN A 42 8.31 -17.67 6.67
N ILE A 43 8.59 -16.39 6.89
CA ILE A 43 9.43 -15.88 7.99
C ILE A 43 8.53 -15.48 9.15
N ALA A 44 8.69 -16.17 10.29
CA ALA A 44 7.97 -15.87 11.51
C ALA A 44 8.32 -14.47 12.06
N HIS A 45 7.29 -13.71 12.41
CA HIS A 45 7.38 -12.36 12.97
C HIS A 45 6.18 -12.06 13.87
N ARG A 46 6.36 -11.07 14.75
CA ARG A 46 5.34 -10.48 15.61
C ARG A 46 5.26 -8.98 15.38
N ASN A 47 4.15 -8.35 15.78
CA ASN A 47 3.97 -6.91 15.62
C ASN A 47 5.03 -6.07 16.35
N GLU A 48 5.55 -6.58 17.48
CA GLU A 48 6.59 -5.97 18.31
C GLU A 48 8.00 -6.04 17.69
N ASP A 49 8.21 -6.88 16.67
CA ASP A 49 9.50 -7.01 15.99
C ASP A 49 9.78 -5.84 15.02
N PHE A 50 8.79 -4.98 14.79
CA PHE A 50 8.88 -3.86 13.85
C PHE A 50 8.98 -2.54 14.60
N THR A 51 10.00 -1.75 14.26
CA THR A 51 10.19 -0.41 14.82
C THR A 51 10.36 0.63 13.71
N PRO A 52 9.82 1.85 13.89
CA PRO A 52 10.08 2.93 12.96
C PRO A 52 11.54 3.35 13.08
N ALA A 53 12.18 3.71 11.97
CA ALA A 53 13.51 4.32 12.03
C ALA A 53 13.42 5.70 12.69
N SER A 54 14.46 6.08 13.44
CA SER A 54 14.58 7.44 14.00
C SER A 54 14.78 8.51 12.92
N GLN A 55 15.30 8.10 11.76
CA GLN A 55 15.52 8.96 10.60
C GLN A 55 15.25 8.17 9.32
N GLU A 56 14.35 8.69 8.46
CA GLU A 56 14.04 8.09 7.16
C GLU A 56 15.06 8.53 6.09
N PRO A 57 15.51 7.62 5.20
CA PRO A 57 15.23 6.17 5.13
C PRO A 57 16.13 5.33 6.07
N PRO A 58 15.73 4.10 6.46
CA PRO A 58 14.56 3.34 6.00
C PRO A 58 13.25 3.75 6.68
N ASP A 59 12.11 3.25 6.19
CA ASP A 59 10.80 3.43 6.82
C ASP A 59 10.59 2.46 8.01
N VAL A 60 10.99 1.19 7.85
CA VAL A 60 10.73 0.11 8.81
C VAL A 60 12.01 -0.66 9.13
N LEU A 61 12.27 -0.87 10.42
CA LEU A 61 13.32 -1.77 10.91
C LEU A 61 12.69 -3.09 11.35
N PHE A 62 13.30 -4.20 10.98
CA PHE A 62 12.93 -5.55 11.42
C PHE A 62 14.19 -6.41 11.55
N ARG A 63 14.57 -6.75 12.78
CA ARG A 63 15.87 -7.41 13.07
C ARG A 63 17.00 -6.61 12.43
N ASP A 64 17.79 -7.23 11.56
CA ASP A 64 18.88 -6.59 10.82
C ASP A 64 18.42 -5.91 9.50
N GLY A 65 17.16 -6.08 9.11
CA GLY A 65 16.58 -5.53 7.89
C GLY A 65 16.22 -4.05 8.01
N ARG A 66 16.51 -3.29 6.95
CA ARG A 66 16.34 -1.84 6.86
C ARG A 66 15.41 -1.50 5.70
N PHE A 67 14.11 -1.75 5.89
CA PHE A 67 13.12 -1.73 4.81
C PHE A 67 12.67 -0.32 4.43
N GLU A 68 12.89 0.00 3.16
CA GLU A 68 12.41 1.21 2.51
C GLU A 68 11.26 0.87 1.58
N VAL A 69 10.06 1.32 1.92
CA VAL A 69 8.82 0.87 1.28
C VAL A 69 8.36 1.90 0.25
N PHE A 70 7.89 1.41 -0.90
CA PHE A 70 7.16 2.23 -1.84
C PHE A 70 6.06 1.48 -2.56
N PHE A 71 5.13 2.24 -3.12
CA PHE A 71 3.93 1.73 -3.77
C PHE A 71 4.01 1.98 -5.27
N VAL A 72 3.64 0.97 -6.06
CA VAL A 72 3.48 1.04 -7.52
C VAL A 72 2.04 0.69 -7.83
N LEU A 73 1.31 1.67 -8.36
CA LEU A 73 -0.11 1.58 -8.75
C LEU A 73 -0.24 1.85 -10.26
N ASP A 74 -1.35 1.49 -10.90
CA ASP A 74 -1.51 1.88 -12.32
C ASP A 74 -1.55 3.40 -12.51
N GLU A 75 -1.30 3.77 -13.76
CA GLU A 75 -1.32 5.15 -14.23
C GLU A 75 -2.67 5.83 -13.94
N GLY A 76 -2.63 7.03 -13.36
CA GLY A 76 -3.83 7.75 -12.92
C GLY A 76 -4.42 7.25 -11.59
N ARG A 77 -3.97 6.12 -11.05
CA ARG A 77 -4.39 5.64 -9.73
C ARG A 77 -3.52 6.27 -8.65
N ARG A 78 -4.14 7.04 -7.76
CA ARG A 78 -3.50 7.45 -6.51
C ARG A 78 -4.13 6.66 -5.38
N LEU A 79 -3.31 6.19 -4.45
CA LEU A 79 -3.76 5.45 -3.27
C LEU A 79 -4.88 6.22 -2.56
N ASN A 80 -4.78 7.55 -2.46
CA ASN A 80 -5.78 8.38 -1.78
C ASN A 80 -7.06 8.62 -2.61
N ASP A 81 -7.03 8.48 -3.93
CA ASP A 81 -8.16 8.84 -4.80
C ASP A 81 -9.14 7.67 -4.96
N GLU A 82 -8.65 6.43 -5.13
CA GLU A 82 -9.53 5.23 -5.19
C GLU A 82 -10.38 5.08 -3.94
N TRP A 83 -9.80 5.27 -2.75
CA TRP A 83 -10.55 5.07 -1.51
C TRP A 83 -11.49 6.24 -1.19
N ARG A 84 -11.17 7.47 -1.61
CA ARG A 84 -12.11 8.60 -1.52
C ARG A 84 -13.30 8.39 -2.45
N GLU A 85 -13.06 7.95 -3.68
CA GLU A 85 -14.12 7.65 -4.64
C GLU A 85 -14.99 6.47 -4.19
N GLU A 86 -14.38 5.42 -3.66
CA GLU A 86 -15.07 4.25 -3.13
C GLU A 86 -15.94 4.60 -1.90
N LEU A 87 -15.43 5.46 -1.00
CA LEU A 87 -16.19 5.95 0.15
C LEU A 87 -17.33 6.87 -0.25
N ALA A 88 -17.07 7.83 -1.14
CA ALA A 88 -18.09 8.72 -1.66
C ALA A 88 -19.22 7.93 -2.33
N ARG A 89 -18.87 6.88 -3.10
CA ARG A 89 -19.84 5.99 -3.74
C ARG A 89 -20.62 5.15 -2.74
N ARG A 90 -19.98 4.51 -1.77
CA ARG A 90 -20.68 3.71 -0.75
C ARG A 90 -21.61 4.57 0.11
N ARG A 91 -21.24 5.82 0.41
CA ARG A 91 -22.09 6.80 1.09
C ARG A 91 -23.28 7.26 0.24
N SER A 92 -23.20 7.16 -1.08
CA SER A 92 -24.25 7.61 -2.00
C SER A 92 -25.04 6.45 -2.63
N ALA A 93 -24.70 5.20 -2.31
CA ALA A 93 -25.39 4.03 -2.82
C ALA A 93 -26.68 3.79 -2.01
N PHE A 94 -27.81 3.73 -2.72
CA PHE A 94 -29.13 3.44 -2.16
C PHE A 94 -29.54 1.97 -2.37
N SER A 95 -28.73 1.17 -3.07
CA SER A 95 -28.96 -0.25 -3.31
C SER A 95 -27.67 -1.01 -3.61
N LEU A 96 -27.64 -2.32 -3.32
CA LEU A 96 -26.47 -3.19 -3.52
C LEU A 96 -26.06 -3.31 -5.00
N SER A 97 -27.00 -3.22 -5.93
CA SER A 97 -26.73 -3.24 -7.37
C SER A 97 -25.90 -2.05 -7.84
N GLN A 98 -25.95 -0.91 -7.14
CA GLN A 98 -25.11 0.27 -7.41
C GLN A 98 -23.65 0.09 -6.93
N LEU A 99 -23.39 -0.92 -6.09
CA LEU A 99 -22.04 -1.30 -5.66
C LEU A 99 -21.40 -2.34 -6.58
N VAL A 100 -22.18 -2.98 -7.46
CA VAL A 100 -21.67 -4.01 -8.39
C VAL A 100 -20.86 -3.34 -9.50
N ARG A 101 -19.55 -3.57 -9.52
CA ARG A 101 -18.66 -3.11 -10.59
C ARG A 101 -18.43 -4.21 -11.62
N ARG A 102 -18.43 -3.82 -12.90
CA ARG A 102 -17.75 -4.58 -13.95
C ARG A 102 -16.28 -4.19 -13.91
N GLU A 103 -15.48 -4.95 -13.17
CA GLU A 103 -14.03 -4.77 -13.25
C GLU A 103 -13.53 -5.22 -14.63
N ALA A 104 -12.60 -4.45 -15.18
CA ALA A 104 -11.89 -4.88 -16.36
C ALA A 104 -11.15 -6.19 -16.02
N LYS A 105 -11.21 -7.16 -16.93
CA LYS A 105 -10.50 -8.43 -16.71
C LYS A 105 -9.00 -8.13 -16.56
N PRO A 106 -8.32 -8.66 -15.52
CA PRO A 106 -6.91 -8.44 -15.33
C PRO A 106 -6.15 -8.95 -16.56
N LYS A 107 -5.19 -8.14 -17.04
CA LYS A 107 -4.31 -8.52 -18.13
C LYS A 107 -3.02 -9.07 -17.57
N ARG A 108 -2.51 -10.15 -18.17
CA ARG A 108 -1.17 -10.64 -17.83
C ARG A 108 -0.13 -9.61 -18.28
N ILE A 109 0.82 -9.31 -17.40
CA ILE A 109 1.97 -8.48 -17.72
C ILE A 109 3.25 -9.34 -17.65
N PRO A 110 4.22 -9.13 -18.55
CA PRO A 110 5.55 -9.72 -18.41
C PRO A 110 6.28 -9.19 -17.18
N ALA A 111 7.15 -10.01 -16.58
CA ALA A 111 7.97 -9.59 -15.44
C ALA A 111 8.86 -8.38 -15.77
N SER A 112 9.38 -8.31 -17.00
CA SER A 112 10.15 -7.16 -17.48
C SER A 112 9.34 -5.87 -17.47
N GLU A 113 8.06 -5.93 -17.85
CA GLU A 113 7.17 -4.77 -17.83
C GLU A 113 6.89 -4.33 -16.38
N LEU A 114 6.63 -5.28 -15.48
CA LEU A 114 6.50 -4.98 -14.05
C LEU A 114 7.72 -4.23 -13.52
N LEU A 115 8.94 -4.72 -13.80
CA LEU A 115 10.18 -4.07 -13.39
C LEU A 115 10.33 -2.65 -13.98
N HIS A 116 9.91 -2.43 -15.21
CA HIS A 116 9.90 -1.09 -15.81
C HIS A 116 8.98 -0.12 -15.05
N ARG A 117 7.86 -0.59 -14.51
CA ARG A 117 6.95 0.25 -13.70
C ARG A 117 7.55 0.67 -12.36
N LEU A 118 8.52 -0.06 -11.81
CA LEU A 118 9.24 0.33 -10.59
C LEU A 118 10.28 1.43 -10.85
N ALA A 119 10.84 1.47 -12.06
CA ALA A 119 12.02 2.28 -12.39
C ALA A 119 11.88 3.78 -12.11
N PRO A 120 10.74 4.46 -12.39
CA PRO A 120 10.61 5.90 -12.12
C PRO A 120 10.78 6.24 -10.63
N THR A 121 10.13 5.48 -9.74
CA THR A 121 10.20 5.70 -8.29
C THR A 121 11.60 5.37 -7.76
N LEU A 122 12.20 4.27 -8.23
CA LEU A 122 13.56 3.89 -7.84
C LEU A 122 14.60 4.93 -8.27
N ARG A 123 14.51 5.45 -9.50
CA ARG A 123 15.41 6.51 -9.99
C ARG A 123 15.30 7.76 -9.11
N LYS A 124 14.07 8.23 -8.85
CA LYS A 124 13.81 9.39 -8.01
C LYS A 124 14.38 9.21 -6.60
N LYS A 125 14.13 8.07 -5.94
CA LYS A 125 14.69 7.77 -4.62
C LYS A 125 16.22 7.73 -4.66
N SER A 126 16.82 7.07 -5.64
CA SER A 126 18.28 6.97 -5.75
C SER A 126 18.95 8.35 -5.88
N THR A 127 18.38 9.25 -6.69
CA THR A 127 18.90 10.62 -6.85
C THR A 127 18.76 11.38 -5.55
N ASN A 128 17.55 11.44 -4.98
CA ASN A 128 17.29 12.18 -3.75
C ASN A 128 18.14 11.70 -2.57
N TYR A 129 18.39 10.39 -2.47
CA TYR A 129 19.14 9.81 -1.36
C TYR A 129 20.64 10.04 -1.51
N ARG A 130 21.17 9.99 -2.73
CA ARG A 130 22.56 10.37 -3.01
C ARG A 130 22.82 11.84 -2.72
N GLU A 131 21.91 12.73 -3.11
CA GLU A 131 22.01 14.17 -2.81
C GLU A 131 22.02 14.46 -1.30
N ARG A 132 21.35 13.62 -0.51
CA ARG A 132 21.33 13.68 0.96
C ARG A 132 22.51 12.97 1.63
N GLY A 133 23.43 12.37 0.87
CA GLY A 133 24.57 11.61 1.41
C GLY A 133 24.20 10.29 2.08
N ILE A 134 23.03 9.72 1.76
CA ILE A 134 22.57 8.45 2.33
C ILE A 134 23.26 7.30 1.61
N ASP A 135 23.80 6.35 2.38
CA ASP A 135 24.32 5.09 1.84
C ASP A 135 23.16 4.20 1.36
N LEU A 136 23.10 3.98 0.05
CA LEU A 136 22.09 3.12 -0.57
C LEU A 136 22.34 1.64 -0.30
N GLY A 137 23.58 1.23 -0.01
CA GLY A 137 23.93 -0.16 0.24
C GLY A 137 23.36 -0.70 1.55
N GLY A 138 22.99 0.20 2.47
CA GLY A 138 22.35 -0.15 3.74
C GLY A 138 20.82 -0.15 3.73
N LEU A 139 20.17 -0.07 2.56
CA LEU A 139 18.71 -0.05 2.44
C LEU A 139 18.17 -1.29 1.72
N ASP A 140 17.15 -1.91 2.30
CA ASP A 140 16.39 -3.01 1.72
C ASP A 140 15.12 -2.48 1.06
N ILE A 141 15.13 -2.30 -0.25
CA ILE A 141 14.00 -1.72 -0.97
C ILE A 141 12.85 -2.74 -1.12
N ILE A 142 11.64 -2.36 -0.71
CA ILE A 142 10.42 -3.16 -0.91
C ILE A 142 9.41 -2.37 -1.76
N ALA A 143 8.97 -2.97 -2.87
CA ALA A 143 7.88 -2.47 -3.68
C ALA A 143 6.58 -3.24 -3.39
N PHE A 144 5.53 -2.53 -2.99
CA PHE A 144 4.17 -3.06 -3.08
C PHE A 144 3.57 -2.68 -4.44
N ALA A 145 3.39 -3.67 -5.32
CA ALA A 145 2.81 -3.47 -6.64
C ALA A 145 1.36 -3.96 -6.67
N SER A 146 0.44 -3.07 -7.05
CA SER A 146 -0.98 -3.36 -7.26
C SER A 146 -1.41 -2.74 -8.59
N LEU A 147 -1.48 -3.58 -9.63
CA LEU A 147 -1.73 -3.25 -11.03
C LEU A 147 -2.96 -4.00 -11.56
#